data_AF-A0A7W1PJ07-F1
#
_entry.id   AF-A0A7W1PJ07-F1
#
_cell.length_a   1.000
_cell.length_b   1.000
_cell.length_c   1.000
_cell.angle_alpha   90.00
_cell.angle_beta   90.00
_cell.angle_gamma   90.00
#
_symmetry.space_group_name_H-M   'P 1'
#
loop_
_entity.id
_entity.type
_entity.pdbx_description
1 polymer ?
#
loop_
_entity_poly.entity_id
_entity_poly.type
_entity_poly.pdbx_seq_one_letter_code
_entity_poly.pdbx_strand_id
1 'polypeptide(L)'
;MIKVVQAGRLLEGQEGRLVWIENVIVTPPTIATSQAGRRHLRFRLAVDGGSYDSIMYAFDWSDVDRDRLATGRVHLLGFWDTFQGASSFVTKWVEEVDGPYGTTAHAPAPAHPGSPLVMIADARTSGVEKFVSSSLRMHARFSFSVPGDASTYAGIVYEGVWTSDLLDRLRSGRADLIGRWDTSEAEPYLVLERVGVE
;
A
#
# COMPACT_ATOMS: atom_id res chain seq x y z
N MET A 1 -11.36 10.80 8.22
CA MET A 1 -12.62 10.03 8.20
C MET A 1 -12.23 8.57 8.11
N ILE A 2 -12.45 7.79 9.17
CA ILE A 2 -12.16 6.35 9.18
C ILE A 2 -13.29 5.67 8.40
N LYS A 3 -13.00 5.20 7.19
CA LYS A 3 -13.96 4.42 6.40
C LYS A 3 -13.82 2.95 6.77
N VAL A 4 -14.81 2.43 7.49
CA VAL A 4 -14.92 1.01 7.79
C VAL A 4 -15.25 0.28 6.49
N VAL A 5 -14.28 -0.46 5.95
CA VAL A 5 -14.52 -1.42 4.87
C VAL A 5 -15.41 -2.51 5.48
N GLN A 6 -16.63 -2.66 4.97
CA GLN A 6 -17.55 -3.68 5.49
C GLN A 6 -16.87 -5.06 5.48
N ALA A 7 -16.79 -5.67 6.67
CA ALA A 7 -16.13 -6.94 6.99
C ALA A 7 -16.68 -8.19 6.24
N GLY A 8 -17.49 -8.01 5.19
CA GLY A 8 -18.01 -9.08 4.35
C GLY A 8 -17.17 -9.39 3.09
N ARG A 9 -16.17 -8.56 2.74
CA ARG A 9 -15.36 -8.70 1.49
C ARG A 9 -13.94 -9.23 1.71
N LEU A 10 -13.52 -9.38 2.94
CA LEU A 10 -12.17 -9.79 3.32
C LEU A 10 -12.22 -11.19 3.91
N LEU A 11 -11.35 -12.07 3.43
CA LEU A 11 -11.14 -13.37 4.07
C LEU A 11 -10.30 -13.17 5.33
N GLU A 12 -10.44 -14.07 6.31
CA GLU A 12 -9.66 -14.06 7.55
C GLU A 12 -8.15 -13.92 7.25
N GLY A 13 -7.49 -12.96 7.91
CA GLY A 13 -6.07 -12.65 7.72
C GLY A 13 -5.72 -11.72 6.55
N GLN A 14 -6.69 -11.29 5.73
CA GLN A 14 -6.44 -10.32 4.65
C GLN A 14 -6.42 -8.87 5.14
N GLU A 15 -7.04 -8.59 6.28
CA GLU A 15 -7.19 -7.24 6.84
C GLU A 15 -5.84 -6.57 7.13
N GLY A 16 -4.85 -7.33 7.61
CA GLY A 16 -3.48 -6.83 7.88
C GLY A 16 -2.61 -6.63 6.63
N ARG A 17 -3.06 -7.08 5.46
CA ARG A 17 -2.32 -6.98 4.18
C ARG A 17 -2.85 -5.86 3.28
N LEU A 18 -3.86 -5.12 3.75
CA LEU A 18 -4.51 -4.11 2.95
C LEU A 18 -3.60 -2.92 2.67
N VAL A 19 -3.56 -2.55 1.39
CA VAL A 19 -2.83 -1.43 0.83
C VAL A 19 -3.85 -0.52 0.16
N TRP A 20 -3.81 0.75 0.54
CA TRP A 20 -4.54 1.82 -0.11
C TRP A 20 -3.61 2.51 -1.11
N ILE A 21 -4.05 2.62 -2.37
CA ILE A 21 -3.31 3.29 -3.44
C ILE A 21 -4.15 4.47 -3.91
N GLU A 22 -3.61 5.67 -3.73
CA GLU A 22 -4.31 6.90 -4.10
C GLU A 22 -4.01 7.33 -5.53
N ASN A 23 -5.04 7.86 -6.20
CA ASN A 23 -4.89 8.58 -7.47
C ASN A 23 -4.14 7.78 -8.55
N VAL A 24 -4.45 6.48 -8.65
CA VAL A 24 -3.78 5.55 -9.56
C VAL A 24 -4.40 5.56 -10.94
N ILE A 25 -3.56 5.54 -11.97
CA ILE A 25 -4.00 5.40 -13.36
C ILE A 25 -4.23 3.92 -13.64
N VAL A 26 -5.40 3.59 -14.18
CA VAL A 26 -5.77 2.22 -14.53
C VAL A 26 -6.17 2.11 -16.00
N THR A 27 -5.98 0.95 -16.59
CA THR A 27 -6.59 0.63 -17.88
C THR A 27 -8.06 0.29 -17.69
N PRO A 28 -8.92 0.51 -18.70
CA PRO A 28 -10.30 0.03 -18.65
C PRO A 28 -10.37 -1.46 -18.30
N PRO A 29 -11.25 -1.87 -17.37
CA PRO A 29 -11.31 -3.24 -16.92
C PRO A 29 -11.94 -4.14 -17.99
N THR A 30 -11.41 -5.37 -18.08
CA THR A 30 -11.98 -6.46 -18.89
C THR A 30 -12.51 -7.54 -17.99
N ILE A 31 -13.59 -8.21 -18.39
CA ILE A 31 -14.11 -9.38 -17.66
C ILE A 31 -13.35 -10.61 -18.15
N ALA A 32 -12.77 -11.36 -17.20
CA ALA A 32 -12.07 -12.60 -17.47
C ALA A 32 -12.53 -13.72 -16.52
N THR A 33 -12.15 -14.95 -16.85
CA THR A 33 -12.40 -16.14 -16.03
C THR A 33 -11.08 -16.81 -15.73
N SER A 34 -10.80 -17.08 -14.46
CA SER A 34 -9.55 -17.73 -14.06
C SER A 34 -9.55 -19.21 -14.45
N GLN A 35 -8.39 -19.87 -14.41
CA GLN A 35 -8.30 -21.32 -14.62
C GLN A 35 -9.17 -22.13 -13.65
N ALA A 36 -9.43 -21.58 -12.45
CA ALA A 36 -10.34 -22.17 -11.45
C ALA A 36 -11.83 -21.85 -11.71
N GLY A 37 -12.18 -21.31 -12.89
CA GLY A 37 -13.56 -20.99 -13.27
C GLY A 37 -14.13 -19.74 -12.61
N ARG A 38 -13.32 -18.92 -11.92
CA ARG A 38 -13.80 -17.73 -11.20
C ARG A 38 -13.78 -16.49 -12.09
N ARG A 39 -14.95 -15.85 -12.22
CA ARG A 39 -15.09 -14.58 -12.92
C ARG A 39 -14.43 -13.46 -12.12
N HIS A 40 -13.72 -12.57 -12.79
CA HIS A 40 -13.04 -11.42 -12.21
C HIS A 40 -12.92 -10.28 -13.24
N LEU A 41 -12.78 -9.04 -12.77
CA LEU A 41 -12.26 -7.96 -13.60
C LEU A 41 -10.73 -8.09 -13.66
N ARG A 42 -10.15 -7.78 -14.80
CA ARG A 42 -8.72 -7.63 -15.01
C ARG A 42 -8.43 -6.26 -15.61
N PHE A 43 -7.50 -5.55 -15.02
CA PHE A 43 -6.99 -4.28 -15.49
C PHE A 43 -5.53 -4.16 -15.11
N ARG A 44 -4.83 -3.16 -15.67
CA ARG A 44 -3.49 -2.79 -15.22
C ARG A 44 -3.58 -1.51 -14.45
N LEU A 45 -2.78 -1.40 -13.40
CA LEU A 45 -2.57 -0.17 -12.66
C LEU A 45 -1.15 0.31 -12.88
N ALA A 46 -0.99 1.63 -13.03
CA ALA A 46 0.29 2.28 -13.17
C ALA A 46 0.66 2.95 -11.85
N VAL A 47 1.65 2.38 -11.18
CA VAL A 47 2.17 2.84 -9.89
C VAL A 47 3.67 2.95 -10.07
N ASP A 48 4.23 4.11 -9.76
CA ASP A 48 5.68 4.34 -9.63
C ASP A 48 6.49 4.10 -10.91
N GLY A 49 5.88 4.42 -12.06
CA GLY A 49 6.47 4.18 -13.37
C GLY A 49 6.43 2.71 -13.81
N GLY A 50 6.01 1.81 -12.93
CA GLY A 50 5.69 0.42 -13.23
C GLY A 50 4.23 0.25 -13.65
N SER A 51 3.95 -0.82 -14.40
CA SER A 51 2.58 -1.23 -14.73
C SER A 51 2.34 -2.66 -14.32
N TYR A 52 1.44 -2.84 -13.37
CA TYR A 52 1.16 -4.12 -12.71
C TYR A 52 -0.22 -4.63 -13.12
N ASP A 53 -0.35 -5.95 -13.21
CA ASP A 53 -1.66 -6.59 -13.35
C ASP A 53 -2.45 -6.42 -12.04
N SER A 54 -3.75 -6.17 -12.17
CA SER A 54 -4.69 -6.15 -11.07
C SER A 54 -5.95 -6.92 -11.42
N ILE A 55 -6.50 -7.57 -10.41
CA ILE A 55 -7.75 -8.30 -10.51
C ILE A 55 -8.73 -7.90 -9.41
N MET A 56 -10.02 -8.03 -9.69
CA MET A 56 -11.09 -7.87 -8.71
C MET A 56 -12.09 -9.00 -8.89
N TYR A 57 -12.29 -9.85 -7.87
CA TYR A 57 -13.15 -11.03 -8.01
C TYR A 57 -14.64 -10.65 -8.10
N ALA A 58 -15.45 -11.48 -8.74
CA ALA A 58 -16.88 -11.21 -8.96
C ALA A 58 -17.70 -10.89 -7.70
N PHE A 59 -17.30 -11.37 -6.53
CA PHE A 59 -17.96 -11.04 -5.27
C PHE A 59 -17.49 -9.71 -4.66
N ASP A 60 -16.37 -9.15 -5.15
CA ASP A 60 -15.78 -7.91 -4.69
C ASP A 60 -16.26 -6.68 -5.48
N TRP A 61 -16.76 -6.84 -6.72
CA TRP A 61 -17.17 -5.72 -7.59
C TRP A 61 -18.64 -5.69 -7.97
N SER A 62 -19.13 -4.46 -8.18
CA SER A 62 -20.42 -4.11 -8.76
C SER A 62 -20.24 -3.39 -10.11
N ASP A 63 -21.32 -3.18 -10.86
CA ASP A 63 -21.25 -2.39 -12.10
C ASP A 63 -20.70 -0.97 -11.84
N VAL A 64 -20.99 -0.37 -10.68
CA VAL A 64 -20.44 0.93 -10.28
C VAL A 64 -18.92 0.90 -10.14
N ASP A 65 -18.36 -0.16 -9.56
CA ASP A 65 -16.90 -0.30 -9.43
C ASP A 65 -16.23 -0.46 -10.80
N ARG A 66 -16.87 -1.21 -11.71
CA ARG A 66 -16.40 -1.36 -13.10
C ARG A 66 -16.42 -0.01 -13.83
N ASP A 67 -17.49 0.76 -13.68
CA ASP A 67 -17.66 2.04 -14.36
C ASP A 67 -16.66 3.08 -13.81
N ARG A 68 -16.37 3.05 -12.50
CA ARG A 68 -15.28 3.85 -11.89
C ARG A 68 -13.91 3.48 -12.45
N LEU A 69 -13.58 2.19 -12.55
CA LEU A 69 -12.32 1.75 -13.16
C LEU A 69 -12.22 2.19 -14.63
N ALA A 70 -13.35 2.26 -15.34
CA ALA A 70 -13.38 2.69 -16.75
C ALA A 70 -13.07 4.18 -16.95
N THR A 71 -13.12 5.03 -15.90
CA THR A 71 -12.68 6.44 -15.97
C THR A 71 -11.15 6.56 -16.14
N GLY A 72 -10.41 5.49 -15.81
CA GLY A 72 -8.96 5.41 -15.94
C GLY A 72 -8.18 6.02 -14.78
N ARG A 73 -8.84 6.58 -13.76
CA ARG A 73 -8.18 7.12 -12.56
C ARG A 73 -9.05 6.95 -11.32
N VAL A 74 -8.51 6.28 -10.30
CA VAL A 74 -9.26 5.87 -9.09
C VAL A 74 -8.35 5.83 -7.85
N HIS A 75 -8.93 5.69 -6.67
CA HIS A 75 -8.28 5.13 -5.49
C HIS A 75 -8.61 3.65 -5.38
N LEU A 76 -7.63 2.83 -4.99
CA LEU A 76 -7.81 1.38 -4.82
C LEU A 76 -7.49 0.96 -3.40
N LEU A 77 -8.31 0.08 -2.82
CA LEU A 77 -7.93 -0.73 -1.67
C LEU A 77 -7.76 -2.17 -2.13
N GLY A 78 -6.68 -2.82 -1.72
CA GLY A 78 -6.43 -4.21 -2.09
C GLY A 78 -5.19 -4.75 -1.40
N PHE A 79 -4.59 -5.79 -1.95
CA PHE A 79 -3.32 -6.32 -1.44
C PHE A 79 -2.51 -6.94 -2.58
N TRP A 80 -1.19 -6.97 -2.41
CA TRP A 80 -0.31 -7.66 -3.36
C TRP A 80 -0.35 -9.17 -3.13
N ASP A 81 -0.50 -9.91 -4.21
CA ASP A 81 -0.51 -11.37 -4.23
C ASP A 81 0.09 -11.91 -5.54
N THR A 82 0.04 -13.22 -5.72
CA THR A 82 0.38 -13.87 -6.98
C THR A 82 -0.90 -14.36 -7.66
N PHE A 83 -1.15 -13.91 -8.88
CA PHE A 83 -2.23 -14.42 -9.73
C PHE A 83 -1.65 -15.11 -10.96
N GLN A 84 -1.98 -16.40 -11.14
CA GLN A 84 -1.47 -17.23 -12.25
C GLN A 84 0.06 -17.22 -12.37
N GLY A 85 0.76 -17.17 -11.24
CA GLY A 85 2.23 -17.20 -11.19
C GLY A 85 2.92 -15.85 -11.42
N ALA A 86 2.16 -14.77 -11.59
CA ALA A 86 2.69 -13.41 -11.70
C ALA A 86 2.28 -12.55 -10.49
N SER A 87 3.14 -11.64 -10.06
CA SER A 87 2.77 -10.64 -9.05
C SER A 87 1.61 -9.79 -9.56
N SER A 88 0.57 -9.63 -8.75
CA SER A 88 -0.66 -8.94 -9.12
C SER A 88 -1.30 -8.28 -7.90
N PHE A 89 -1.99 -7.18 -8.13
CA PHE A 89 -2.75 -6.50 -7.09
C PHE A 89 -4.19 -7.02 -7.05
N VAL A 90 -4.61 -7.58 -5.92
CA VAL A 90 -5.99 -8.02 -5.71
C VAL A 90 -6.79 -6.85 -5.13
N THR A 91 -7.60 -6.22 -5.97
CA THR A 91 -8.45 -5.09 -5.60
C THR A 91 -9.69 -5.59 -4.86
N LYS A 92 -10.02 -4.90 -3.76
CA LYS A 92 -11.18 -5.13 -2.90
C LYS A 92 -12.16 -3.96 -2.88
N TRP A 93 -11.67 -2.76 -3.16
CA TRP A 93 -12.48 -1.55 -3.21
C TRP A 93 -11.95 -0.59 -4.26
N VAL A 94 -12.88 0.11 -4.92
CA VAL A 94 -12.60 1.17 -5.88
C VAL A 94 -13.34 2.43 -5.44
N GLU A 95 -12.60 3.50 -5.25
CA GLU A 95 -13.14 4.82 -4.96
C GLU A 95 -12.76 5.78 -6.08
N GLU A 96 -13.70 6.65 -6.44
CA GLU A 96 -13.47 7.67 -7.47
C GLU A 96 -12.60 8.80 -6.90
N VAL A 97 -11.77 9.42 -7.74
CA VAL A 97 -11.02 10.62 -7.35
C VAL A 97 -11.96 11.83 -7.47
N ASP A 98 -12.26 12.51 -6.36
CA ASP A 98 -13.07 13.74 -6.37
C ASP A 98 -12.28 14.90 -7.02
N GLY A 99 -12.68 15.35 -8.23
CA GLY A 99 -12.22 16.60 -8.84
C GLY A 99 -12.05 16.58 -10.37
N PRO A 100 -12.27 17.71 -11.10
CA PRO A 100 -12.27 17.72 -12.56
C PRO A 100 -10.93 18.18 -13.16
N TYR A 101 -10.00 17.29 -13.48
CA TYR A 101 -8.88 17.59 -14.41
C TYR A 101 -8.42 16.25 -15.05
N GLY A 102 -8.24 16.11 -16.36
CA GLY A 102 -7.71 17.06 -17.32
C GLY A 102 -6.33 16.58 -17.78
N THR A 103 -6.21 16.21 -19.05
CA THR A 103 -5.00 15.79 -19.76
C THR A 103 -3.87 16.81 -19.64
N THR A 104 -2.62 16.42 -19.30
CA THR A 104 -1.35 16.96 -19.86
C THR A 104 -0.09 16.22 -19.37
N ALA A 105 0.99 16.33 -20.16
CA ALA A 105 2.17 15.47 -20.22
C ALA A 105 3.44 16.01 -19.49
N HIS A 106 4.36 15.06 -19.21
CA HIS A 106 5.85 15.11 -19.12
C HIS A 106 6.63 15.95 -18.07
N ALA A 107 7.21 15.23 -17.08
CA ALA A 107 8.54 15.23 -16.40
C ALA A 107 9.32 16.54 -16.08
N PRO A 108 10.02 16.60 -14.90
CA PRO A 108 11.35 15.96 -14.72
C PRO A 108 11.58 15.23 -13.36
N ALA A 109 12.56 14.32 -13.32
CA ALA A 109 13.08 13.56 -12.14
C ALA A 109 14.51 14.07 -11.77
N PRO A 110 15.12 13.83 -10.58
CA PRO A 110 15.05 12.59 -9.78
C PRO A 110 15.07 12.70 -8.23
N ALA A 111 14.24 11.89 -7.57
CA ALA A 111 14.38 11.35 -6.21
C ALA A 111 13.28 10.30 -6.09
N HIS A 112 13.55 8.99 -6.21
CA HIS A 112 12.54 7.94 -6.49
C HIS A 112 11.17 8.22 -5.81
N PRO A 113 10.26 8.91 -6.52
CA PRO A 113 8.99 9.37 -5.99
C PRO A 113 7.99 8.36 -6.50
N GLY A 114 7.81 7.31 -5.73
CA GLY A 114 7.03 6.16 -6.16
C GLY A 114 6.21 5.59 -5.02
N SER A 115 6.79 4.62 -4.29
CA SER A 115 6.07 3.69 -3.42
C SER A 115 4.83 4.26 -2.74
N PRO A 116 3.61 3.73 -2.97
CA PRO A 116 2.40 4.28 -2.38
C PRO A 116 2.50 4.32 -0.85
N LEU A 117 1.90 5.34 -0.24
CA LEU A 117 1.84 5.46 1.22
C LEU A 117 0.94 4.34 1.77
N VAL A 118 1.50 3.47 2.61
CA VAL A 118 0.79 2.37 3.27
C VAL A 118 0.50 2.73 4.72
N MET A 119 -0.63 2.26 5.23
CA MET A 119 -0.95 2.28 6.66
C MET A 119 -0.98 0.84 7.18
N ILE A 120 -0.19 0.58 8.22
CA ILE A 120 -0.17 -0.71 8.93
C ILE A 120 -0.76 -0.45 10.30
N ALA A 121 -2.00 -0.86 10.49
CA ALA A 121 -2.72 -0.66 11.74
C ALA A 121 -2.25 -1.65 12.83
N ASP A 122 -2.21 -1.18 14.08
CA ASP A 122 -1.88 -1.96 15.28
C ASP A 122 -0.59 -2.79 15.13
N ALA A 123 0.44 -2.23 14.47
CA ALA A 123 1.69 -2.92 14.28
C ALA A 123 2.43 -3.06 15.61
N ARG A 124 2.96 -4.26 15.90
CA ARG A 124 3.78 -4.49 17.08
C ARG A 124 5.20 -4.07 16.80
N THR A 125 5.68 -3.04 17.48
CA THR A 125 6.99 -2.43 17.23
C THR A 125 8.01 -2.85 18.29
N SER A 126 9.28 -2.98 17.90
CA SER A 126 10.38 -3.35 18.80
C SER A 126 11.72 -2.90 18.23
N GLY A 127 12.80 -3.01 19.01
CA GLY A 127 14.16 -2.76 18.51
C GLY A 127 14.41 -1.32 18.03
N VAL A 128 13.71 -0.34 18.61
CA VAL A 128 13.81 1.07 18.18
C VAL A 128 15.15 1.66 18.60
N GLU A 129 16.03 1.90 17.64
CA GLU A 129 17.35 2.45 17.89
C GLU A 129 17.76 3.49 16.84
N LYS A 130 18.65 4.40 17.23
CA LYS A 130 19.23 5.39 16.31
C LYS A 130 20.55 4.86 15.77
N PHE A 131 20.83 5.12 14.50
CA PHE A 131 22.11 4.78 13.87
C PHE A 131 22.57 5.91 12.94
N VAL A 132 23.87 5.97 12.70
CA VAL A 132 24.46 6.89 11.73
C VAL A 132 24.68 6.13 10.42
N SER A 133 24.10 6.62 9.33
CA SER A 133 24.27 5.99 8.00
C SER A 133 25.63 6.31 7.39
N SER A 134 25.97 5.63 6.29
CA SER A 134 27.17 5.92 5.48
C SER A 134 27.21 7.36 4.96
N SER A 135 26.04 8.02 4.84
CA SER A 135 25.91 9.43 4.49
C SER A 135 26.13 10.39 5.67
N LEU A 136 26.56 9.87 6.84
CA LEU A 136 26.77 10.59 8.09
C LEU A 136 25.51 11.25 8.68
N ARG A 137 24.33 10.74 8.31
CA ARG A 137 23.04 11.22 8.81
C ARG A 137 22.50 10.32 9.91
N MET A 138 21.84 10.91 10.91
CA MET A 138 21.26 10.16 12.03
C MET A 138 19.83 9.71 11.71
N HIS A 139 19.63 8.41 11.54
CA HIS A 139 18.33 7.79 11.30
C HIS A 139 17.88 6.97 12.51
N ALA A 140 16.62 6.57 12.52
CA ALA A 140 16.13 5.54 13.42
C ALA A 140 15.77 4.29 12.63
N ARG A 141 16.00 3.12 13.22
CA ARG A 141 15.50 1.84 12.71
C ARG A 141 14.69 1.14 13.80
N PHE A 142 13.79 0.27 13.37
CA PHE A 142 12.95 -0.53 14.25
C PHE A 142 12.53 -1.80 13.51
N SER A 143 12.05 -2.77 14.28
CA SER A 143 11.38 -3.95 13.75
C SER A 143 9.90 -3.86 14.04
N PHE A 144 9.07 -4.38 13.14
CA PHE A 144 7.63 -4.48 13.40
C PHE A 144 7.05 -5.79 12.88
N SER A 145 5.98 -6.25 13.52
CA SER A 145 5.14 -7.34 13.01
C SER A 145 3.70 -6.89 12.87
N VAL A 146 3.01 -7.49 11.90
CA VAL A 146 1.62 -7.18 11.58
C VAL A 146 0.71 -8.16 12.33
N PRO A 147 -0.39 -7.72 12.95
CA PRO A 147 -1.36 -8.64 13.55
C PRO A 147 -1.85 -9.68 12.53
N GLY A 148 -1.78 -10.95 12.89
CA GLY A 148 -2.14 -12.07 12.00
C GLY A 148 -1.03 -12.53 11.06
N ASP A 149 0.14 -11.87 11.07
CA ASP A 149 1.34 -12.28 10.36
C ASP A 149 2.43 -12.73 11.35
N ALA A 150 3.09 -13.85 11.05
CA ALA A 150 4.22 -14.36 11.83
C ALA A 150 5.55 -13.69 11.46
N SER A 151 5.60 -12.98 10.33
CA SER A 151 6.79 -12.30 9.84
C SER A 151 7.11 -11.04 10.64
N THR A 152 8.41 -10.78 10.78
CA THR A 152 8.94 -9.53 11.32
C THR A 152 9.62 -8.78 10.18
N TYR A 153 9.32 -7.50 10.08
CA TYR A 153 9.80 -6.60 9.03
C TYR A 153 10.69 -5.52 9.62
N ALA A 154 11.56 -4.96 8.78
CA ALA A 154 12.39 -3.81 9.12
C ALA A 154 11.67 -2.50 8.79
N GLY A 155 11.87 -1.49 9.63
CA GLY A 155 11.43 -0.12 9.39
C GLY A 155 12.56 0.88 9.64
N ILE A 156 12.57 1.95 8.86
CA ILE A 156 13.52 3.07 8.97
C ILE A 156 12.74 4.38 9.06
N VAL A 157 13.21 5.28 9.92
CA VAL A 157 12.76 6.66 9.99
C VAL A 157 13.94 7.55 9.65
N TYR A 158 13.87 8.26 8.53
CA TYR A 158 14.98 9.11 8.09
C TYR A 158 15.16 10.34 8.99
N GLU A 159 16.36 10.91 8.92
CA GLU A 159 16.71 12.15 9.61
C GLU A 159 15.79 13.29 9.19
N GLY A 160 15.32 14.08 10.14
CA GLY A 160 14.36 15.16 9.90
C GLY A 160 12.89 14.73 9.92
N VAL A 161 12.61 13.42 9.92
CA VAL A 161 11.24 12.89 10.10
C VAL A 161 11.01 12.44 11.53
N TRP A 162 11.98 11.74 12.14
CA TRP A 162 11.80 11.26 13.52
C TRP A 162 11.84 12.40 14.54
N THR A 163 10.93 12.35 15.50
CA THR A 163 10.89 13.19 16.70
C THR A 163 10.93 12.32 17.95
N SER A 164 11.19 12.90 19.13
CA SER A 164 11.13 12.14 20.39
C SER A 164 9.77 11.47 20.58
N ASP A 165 8.67 12.21 20.37
CA ASP A 165 7.30 11.68 20.49
C ASP A 165 7.02 10.51 19.55
N LEU A 166 7.50 10.60 18.29
CA LEU A 166 7.38 9.50 17.32
C LEU A 166 8.14 8.26 17.81
N LEU A 167 9.37 8.44 18.29
CA LEU A 167 10.18 7.34 18.80
C LEU A 167 9.56 6.72 20.07
N ASP A 168 8.97 7.53 20.94
CA ASP A 168 8.32 7.05 22.16
C ASP A 168 7.05 6.26 21.83
N ARG A 169 6.29 6.67 20.81
CA ARG A 169 5.18 5.86 20.27
C ARG A 169 5.67 4.52 19.73
N LEU A 170 6.75 4.50 18.94
CA LEU A 170 7.33 3.23 18.48
C LEU A 170 7.84 2.37 19.64
N ARG A 171 8.36 2.98 20.72
CA ARG A 171 8.85 2.25 21.91
C ARG A 171 7.73 1.74 22.81
N SER A 172 6.51 2.27 22.69
CA SER A 172 5.34 1.78 23.42
C SER A 172 5.00 0.32 23.07
N GLY A 173 5.51 -0.17 21.93
CA GLY A 173 5.37 -1.55 21.47
C GLY A 173 4.18 -1.77 20.53
N ARG A 174 3.32 -0.77 20.35
CA ARG A 174 2.22 -0.79 19.37
C ARG A 174 2.05 0.58 18.73
N ALA A 175 1.90 0.63 17.41
CA ALA A 175 1.61 1.86 16.70
C ALA A 175 0.97 1.59 15.33
N ASP A 176 0.15 2.53 14.89
CA ASP A 176 -0.23 2.61 13.48
C ASP A 176 0.94 3.21 12.69
N LEU A 177 1.48 2.46 11.74
CA LEU A 177 2.63 2.89 10.95
C LEU A 177 2.16 3.42 9.60
N ILE A 178 2.56 4.64 9.25
CA ILE A 178 2.25 5.23 7.95
C ILE A 178 3.56 5.55 7.25
N GLY A 179 3.81 4.87 6.13
CA GLY A 179 5.10 4.92 5.45
C GLY A 179 5.07 4.37 4.04
N ARG A 180 6.23 4.12 3.46
CA ARG A 180 6.39 3.59 2.10
C ARG A 180 7.33 2.39 2.13
N TRP A 181 7.00 1.34 1.38
CA TRP A 181 7.93 0.23 1.22
C TRP A 181 9.07 0.62 0.29
N ASP A 182 10.29 0.33 0.72
CA ASP A 182 11.49 0.44 -0.08
C ASP A 182 12.07 -0.98 -0.29
N THR A 183 12.34 -1.31 -1.55
CA THR A 183 12.87 -2.61 -1.98
C THR A 183 14.22 -2.47 -2.69
N SER A 184 14.91 -1.35 -2.48
CA SER A 184 16.24 -1.09 -3.06
C SER A 184 17.33 -1.94 -2.41
N GLU A 185 17.07 -2.48 -1.22
CA GLU A 185 17.95 -3.40 -0.51
C GLU A 185 17.52 -4.86 -0.65
N ALA A 186 18.39 -5.79 -0.22
CA ALA A 186 18.15 -7.23 -0.30
C ALA A 186 16.91 -7.68 0.50
N GLU A 187 16.59 -6.97 1.59
CA GLU A 187 15.38 -7.16 2.38
C GLU A 187 14.52 -5.88 2.32
N PRO A 188 13.22 -5.99 1.98
CA PRO A 188 12.35 -4.83 1.91
C PRO A 188 12.11 -4.23 3.30
N TYR A 189 12.06 -2.89 3.38
CA TYR A 189 11.84 -2.17 4.63
C TYR A 189 10.81 -1.05 4.48
N LEU A 190 10.16 -0.70 5.59
CA LEU A 190 9.20 0.40 5.63
C LEU A 190 9.93 1.72 5.97
N VAL A 191 9.95 2.66 5.04
CA VAL A 191 10.29 4.07 5.31
C VAL A 191 9.09 4.72 6.01
N LEU A 192 9.19 4.88 7.32
CA LEU A 192 8.14 5.48 8.14
C LEU A 192 8.15 7.00 7.98
N GLU A 193 7.01 7.56 7.56
CA GLU A 193 6.82 9.01 7.45
C GLU A 193 6.14 9.60 8.68
N ARG A 194 5.21 8.84 9.28
CA ARG A 194 4.52 9.23 10.51
C ARG A 194 3.91 8.03 11.22
N VAL A 195 3.60 8.20 12.50
CA VAL A 195 2.74 7.29 13.25
C VAL A 195 1.31 7.82 13.24
N GLY A 196 0.33 6.94 13.11
CA GLY A 196 -1.09 7.29 13.22
C GLY A 196 -1.39 7.91 14.58
N VAL A 197 -2.40 8.77 14.61
CA VAL A 197 -2.94 9.33 15.85
C VAL A 197 -4.24 8.58 16.13
N GLU A 198 -4.30 7.93 17.30
CA GLU A 198 -5.56 7.40 17.84
C GLU A 198 -6.61 8.51 18.00
#